data_AF-A0A960JEA1-F1
#
_entry.id   AF-A0A960JEA1-F1
#
_cell.length_a   1.000
_cell.length_b   1.000
_cell.length_c   1.000
_cell.angle_alpha   90.00
_cell.angle_beta   90.00
_cell.angle_gamma   90.00
#
_symmetry.space_group_name_H-M   'P 1'
#
loop_
_entity.id
_entity.type
_entity.pdbx_description
1 polymer ?
#
loop_
_entity_poly.entity_id
_entity_poly.type
_entity_poly.pdbx_seq_one_letter_code
_entity_poly.pdbx_strand_id
1 'polypeptide(L)'
;MSLLSPRFVSSTQLRNAAAGGVIRKGAKGRHVHLLQMALIDLGYPMPRSTGGVYSPDGDYGEETKEKVIAFQRANNLSPDGEVGRNTMGALDALCRNYKHRVKVHFRSISLTDVPFERSLRDAETVFGQYAIKFEYANGESLMLTPDEESRFNVVDGECNWVLDSGEYNELHSMGSFVPANNLSVYFVRRFSDNNLLGCGGHAPNRPACTVAANASRWDTAHEAAHVLLTSSFSPVHVNDTRNLMHPTASTFATIPILTDRQVNKIRQSVCCIAM
;
A
#
# COMPACT_ATOMS: atom_id res chain seq x y z
N MET A 1 11.59 16.56 -17.07
CA MET A 1 11.67 15.11 -17.33
C MET A 1 10.46 14.45 -16.67
N SER A 2 9.87 13.44 -17.31
CA SER A 2 8.79 12.66 -16.69
C SER A 2 9.38 11.63 -15.71
N LEU A 3 8.85 11.60 -14.49
CA LEU A 3 9.21 10.60 -13.49
C LEU A 3 8.50 9.29 -13.79
N LEU A 4 9.21 8.17 -13.64
CA LEU A 4 8.74 6.81 -13.93
C LEU A 4 8.67 5.95 -12.67
N SER A 5 9.39 6.30 -11.61
CA SER A 5 9.32 5.57 -10.34
C SER A 5 7.90 5.62 -9.78
N PRO A 6 7.31 4.46 -9.40
CA PRO A 6 6.02 4.39 -8.72
C PRO A 6 5.95 5.24 -7.45
N ARG A 7 7.10 5.45 -6.80
CA ARG A 7 7.22 6.34 -5.63
C ARG A 7 6.97 7.80 -5.94
N PHE A 8 7.44 8.29 -7.09
CA PHE A 8 7.49 9.72 -7.36
C PHE A 8 6.43 10.21 -8.37
N VAL A 9 5.94 9.32 -9.25
CA VAL A 9 5.07 9.68 -10.37
C VAL A 9 3.78 10.39 -9.94
N SER A 10 3.27 10.07 -8.74
CA SER A 10 2.05 10.66 -8.18
C SER A 10 2.26 12.02 -7.47
N SER A 11 3.51 12.48 -7.32
CA SER A 11 3.80 13.75 -6.64
C SER A 11 3.98 14.90 -7.63
N THR A 12 3.06 15.87 -7.60
CA THR A 12 3.17 17.09 -8.42
C THR A 12 4.42 17.91 -8.08
N GLN A 13 4.78 18.05 -6.81
CA GLN A 13 5.97 18.79 -6.39
C GLN A 13 7.26 18.13 -6.87
N LEU A 14 7.37 16.80 -6.82
CA LEU A 14 8.53 16.08 -7.35
C LEU A 14 8.60 16.18 -8.88
N ARG A 15 7.45 16.10 -9.58
CA ARG A 15 7.40 16.34 -11.03
C ARG A 15 7.83 17.77 -11.38
N ASN A 16 7.44 18.77 -10.59
CA ASN A 16 7.88 20.15 -10.76
C ASN A 16 9.39 20.28 -10.57
N ALA A 17 9.97 19.63 -9.55
CA ALA A 17 11.43 19.57 -9.37
C ALA A 17 12.13 18.92 -10.57
N ALA A 18 11.59 17.81 -11.10
CA ALA A 18 12.07 17.16 -12.31
C ALA A 18 11.89 18.01 -13.60
N ALA A 19 11.00 19.00 -13.58
CA ALA A 19 10.71 19.89 -14.69
C ALA A 19 11.54 21.19 -14.69
N GLY A 20 12.22 21.53 -13.59
CA GLY A 20 13.04 22.75 -13.47
C GLY A 20 12.81 23.54 -12.19
N GLY A 21 11.86 23.12 -11.35
CA GLY A 21 11.75 23.59 -9.97
C GLY A 21 12.84 23.00 -9.07
N VAL A 22 12.84 23.40 -7.80
CA VAL A 22 13.81 22.95 -6.79
C VAL A 22 13.12 22.71 -5.46
N ILE A 23 13.46 21.60 -4.81
CA ILE A 23 13.15 21.35 -3.39
C ILE A 23 14.44 21.52 -2.59
N ARG A 24 14.38 22.26 -1.48
CA ARG A 24 15.54 22.59 -0.65
C ARG A 24 15.15 22.65 0.83
N LYS A 25 16.16 22.84 1.69
CA LYS A 25 15.98 22.98 3.14
C LYS A 25 14.85 23.97 3.47
N GLY A 26 13.98 23.56 4.39
CA GLY A 26 12.77 24.29 4.77
C GLY A 26 11.50 23.84 4.06
N ALA A 27 11.60 23.06 2.96
CA ALA A 27 10.44 22.39 2.37
C ALA A 27 9.85 21.36 3.34
N LYS A 28 8.52 21.17 3.28
CA LYS A 28 7.80 20.24 4.15
C LYS A 28 6.67 19.54 3.41
N GLY A 29 6.36 18.32 3.82
CA GLY A 29 5.19 17.55 3.39
C GLY A 29 5.52 16.30 2.58
N ARG A 30 4.49 15.69 1.97
CA ARG A 30 4.58 14.35 1.36
C ARG A 30 5.70 14.18 0.34
N HIS A 31 5.99 15.21 -0.46
CA HIS A 31 7.06 15.14 -1.46
C HIS A 31 8.44 15.01 -0.81
N VAL A 32 8.69 15.65 0.33
CA VAL A 32 9.92 15.47 1.10
C VAL A 32 9.97 14.09 1.76
N HIS A 33 8.85 13.62 2.31
CA HIS A 33 8.76 12.27 2.87
C HIS A 33 9.16 11.19 1.84
N LEU A 34 8.65 11.29 0.60
CA LEU A 34 9.02 10.38 -0.49
C LEU A 34 10.52 10.46 -0.86
N LEU A 35 11.12 11.65 -0.81
CA LEU A 35 12.56 11.82 -1.02
C LEU A 35 13.37 11.16 0.09
N GLN A 36 12.99 11.36 1.35
CA GLN A 36 13.65 10.75 2.49
C GLN A 36 13.54 9.22 2.44
N MET A 37 12.37 8.67 2.13
CA MET A 37 12.20 7.22 1.91
C MET A 37 13.17 6.69 0.84
N ALA A 38 13.30 7.41 -0.28
CA ALA A 38 14.23 7.02 -1.35
C ALA A 38 15.68 7.06 -0.93
N LEU A 39 16.09 8.10 -0.23
CA LEU A 39 17.46 8.19 0.29
C LEU A 39 17.73 7.09 1.31
N ILE A 40 16.81 6.81 2.23
CA ILE A 40 16.96 5.73 3.21
C ILE A 40 17.11 4.36 2.51
N ASP A 41 16.23 4.05 1.56
CA ASP A 41 16.31 2.80 0.78
C ASP A 41 17.61 2.67 -0.04
N LEU A 42 18.19 3.81 -0.44
CA LEU A 42 19.46 3.86 -1.17
C LEU A 42 20.69 3.87 -0.24
N GLY A 43 20.51 3.63 1.06
CA GLY A 43 21.59 3.50 2.02
C GLY A 43 22.03 4.81 2.68
N TYR A 44 21.19 5.84 2.67
CA TYR A 44 21.42 7.11 3.35
C TYR A 44 20.54 7.22 4.61
N PRO A 45 20.93 6.58 5.74
CA PRO A 45 20.10 6.54 6.94
C PRO A 45 19.89 7.93 7.53
N MET A 46 18.68 8.17 8.05
CA MET A 46 18.22 9.46 8.62
C MET A 46 17.58 9.26 10.01
N PRO A 47 18.36 8.85 11.03
CA PRO A 47 17.81 8.53 12.34
C PRO A 47 17.07 9.69 13.02
N ARG A 48 17.41 10.96 12.72
CA ARG A 48 16.69 12.11 13.29
C ARG A 48 15.32 12.26 12.64
N SER A 49 15.22 12.13 11.32
CA SER A 49 13.96 12.21 10.58
C SER A 49 13.06 10.98 10.78
N THR A 50 13.57 9.85 11.27
CA THR A 50 12.76 8.62 11.53
C THR A 50 12.49 8.34 13.01
N GLY A 51 13.11 9.07 13.94
CA GLY A 51 13.17 8.73 15.36
C GLY A 51 11.83 8.74 16.12
N GLY A 52 10.77 9.37 15.58
CA GLY A 52 9.48 9.50 16.27
C GLY A 52 8.41 8.47 15.89
N VAL A 53 8.40 7.98 14.64
CA VAL A 53 7.25 7.21 14.08
C VAL A 53 7.69 6.06 13.15
N TYR A 54 8.98 5.68 13.14
CA TYR A 54 9.54 4.66 12.23
C TYR A 54 9.17 4.91 10.75
N SER A 55 9.08 6.18 10.38
CA SER A 55 8.74 6.66 9.04
C SER A 55 9.32 8.08 8.94
N PRO A 56 9.85 8.51 7.78
CA PRO A 56 10.40 9.86 7.63
C PRO A 56 9.36 10.95 7.93
N ASP A 57 9.78 11.99 8.64
CA ASP A 57 8.95 13.12 9.08
C ASP A 57 8.35 13.97 7.94
N GLY A 58 8.97 13.97 6.77
CA GLY A 58 8.60 14.83 5.65
C GLY A 58 9.08 16.28 5.82
N ASP A 59 10.02 16.55 6.71
CA ASP A 59 10.63 17.84 6.93
C ASP A 59 12.03 17.89 6.34
N TYR A 60 12.28 18.81 5.39
CA TYR A 60 13.58 18.95 4.76
C TYR A 60 14.48 19.78 5.67
N GLY A 61 14.93 19.15 6.75
CA GLY A 61 15.86 19.70 7.73
C GLY A 61 17.32 19.59 7.31
N GLU A 62 18.22 19.80 8.27
CA GLU A 62 19.67 19.70 8.03
C GLU A 62 20.08 18.27 7.65
N GLU A 63 19.57 17.26 8.36
CA GLU A 63 19.90 15.85 8.06
C GLU A 63 19.49 15.47 6.63
N THR A 64 18.30 15.87 6.17
CA THR A 64 17.87 15.62 4.79
C THR A 64 18.79 16.31 3.78
N LYS A 65 19.19 17.56 4.04
CA LYS A 65 20.16 18.28 3.18
C LYS A 65 21.50 17.54 3.11
N GLU A 66 22.04 17.12 4.25
CA GLU A 66 23.30 16.38 4.31
C GLU A 66 23.24 15.07 3.49
N LYS A 67 22.13 14.31 3.59
CA LYS A 67 21.98 13.08 2.81
C LYS A 67 21.77 13.34 1.32
N VAL A 68 21.11 14.43 0.95
CA VAL A 68 20.98 14.83 -0.45
C VAL A 68 22.36 15.19 -1.02
N ILE A 69 23.18 15.95 -0.28
CA ILE A 69 24.57 16.24 -0.67
C ILE A 69 25.38 14.95 -0.84
N ALA A 70 25.27 14.02 0.12
CA ALA A 70 25.96 12.73 0.03
C ALA A 70 25.52 11.93 -1.20
N PHE A 71 24.21 11.87 -1.46
CA PHE A 71 23.65 11.23 -2.65
C PHE A 71 24.14 11.88 -3.94
N GLN A 72 24.13 13.21 -4.01
CA GLN A 72 24.63 13.95 -5.16
C GLN A 72 26.10 13.63 -5.44
N ARG A 73 26.97 13.65 -4.41
CA ARG A 73 28.39 13.28 -4.54
C ARG A 73 28.55 11.86 -5.07
N ALA A 74 27.82 10.90 -4.51
CA ALA A 74 27.89 9.49 -4.92
C ALA A 74 27.41 9.26 -6.37
N ASN A 75 26.61 10.17 -6.92
CA ASN A 75 26.08 10.10 -8.28
C ASN A 75 26.73 11.12 -9.24
N ASN A 76 27.89 11.68 -8.88
CA ASN A 76 28.63 12.66 -9.70
C ASN A 76 27.79 13.89 -10.09
N LEU A 77 26.93 14.35 -9.18
CA LEU A 77 26.12 15.56 -9.34
C LEU A 77 26.72 16.74 -8.55
N SER A 78 26.26 17.96 -8.84
CA SER A 78 26.53 19.14 -8.00
C SER A 78 26.07 18.89 -6.57
N PRO A 79 26.95 18.95 -5.56
CA PRO A 79 26.63 18.59 -4.17
C PRO A 79 26.13 19.80 -3.37
N ASP A 80 25.12 20.50 -3.90
CA ASP A 80 24.53 21.72 -3.35
C ASP A 80 23.43 21.47 -2.29
N GLY A 81 22.95 20.24 -2.19
CA GLY A 81 21.86 19.87 -1.30
C GLY A 81 20.49 20.31 -1.80
N GLU A 82 20.37 20.66 -3.09
CA GLU A 82 19.13 21.03 -3.75
C GLU A 82 18.62 19.88 -4.65
N VAL A 83 17.35 19.51 -4.47
CA VAL A 83 16.70 18.49 -5.27
C VAL A 83 16.02 19.15 -6.47
N GLY A 84 16.80 19.34 -7.53
CA GLY A 84 16.35 19.80 -8.85
C GLY A 84 16.31 18.67 -9.89
N ARG A 85 16.28 19.04 -11.18
CA ARG A 85 16.13 18.10 -12.31
C ARG A 85 17.11 16.94 -12.29
N ASN A 86 18.40 17.20 -12.09
CA ASN A 86 19.43 16.15 -12.14
C ASN A 86 19.35 15.22 -10.94
N THR A 87 19.16 15.76 -9.73
CA THR A 87 18.95 14.98 -8.51
C THR A 87 17.72 14.08 -8.64
N MET A 88 16.60 14.62 -9.13
CA MET A 88 15.38 13.85 -9.37
C MET A 88 15.57 12.78 -10.44
N GLY A 89 16.30 13.07 -11.53
CA GLY A 89 16.59 12.09 -12.58
C GLY A 89 17.37 10.88 -12.07
N ALA A 90 18.38 11.11 -11.22
CA ALA A 90 19.16 10.05 -10.59
C ALA A 90 18.32 9.23 -9.59
N LEU A 91 17.55 9.89 -8.71
CA LEU A 91 16.64 9.21 -7.79
C LEU A 91 15.60 8.37 -8.55
N ASP A 92 14.99 8.93 -9.60
CA ASP A 92 13.99 8.24 -10.41
C ASP A 92 14.55 6.98 -11.07
N ALA A 93 15.76 7.06 -11.63
CA ALA A 93 16.42 5.93 -12.26
C ALA A 93 16.70 4.79 -11.26
N LEU A 94 17.19 5.14 -10.06
CA LEU A 94 17.53 4.16 -9.02
C LEU A 94 16.28 3.56 -8.34
N CYS A 95 15.20 4.32 -8.24
CA CYS A 95 13.92 3.88 -7.66
C CYS A 95 12.88 3.47 -8.70
N ARG A 96 13.27 3.25 -9.97
CA ARG A 96 12.32 3.00 -11.06
C ARG A 96 11.58 1.67 -10.95
N ASN A 97 12.28 0.64 -10.52
CA ASN A 97 11.78 -0.73 -10.62
C ASN A 97 11.14 -1.18 -9.31
N TYR A 98 10.03 -1.90 -9.44
CA TYR A 98 9.53 -2.73 -8.35
C TYR A 98 10.59 -3.77 -7.95
N LYS A 99 10.64 -4.08 -6.66
CA LYS A 99 11.54 -5.06 -6.04
C LYS A 99 10.79 -6.27 -5.50
N HIS A 100 9.49 -6.13 -5.30
CA HIS A 100 8.59 -7.19 -4.86
C HIS A 100 7.30 -7.11 -5.66
N ARG A 101 6.54 -8.21 -5.67
CA ARG A 101 5.17 -8.27 -6.19
C ARG A 101 4.24 -9.01 -5.24
N VAL A 102 3.00 -8.58 -5.23
CA VAL A 102 1.85 -9.28 -4.65
C VAL A 102 0.90 -9.57 -5.79
N LYS A 103 0.62 -10.84 -6.05
CA LYS A 103 -0.37 -11.25 -7.06
C LYS A 103 -1.76 -11.26 -6.45
N VAL A 104 -2.70 -10.59 -7.10
CA VAL A 104 -4.04 -10.37 -6.58
C VAL A 104 -5.08 -11.01 -7.50
N HIS A 105 -5.94 -11.83 -6.90
CA HIS A 105 -7.10 -12.45 -7.54
C HIS A 105 -8.36 -11.76 -7.03
N PHE A 106 -9.21 -11.30 -7.94
CA PHE A 106 -10.46 -10.67 -7.59
C PHE A 106 -11.62 -11.65 -7.70
N ARG A 107 -12.49 -11.62 -6.70
CA ARG A 107 -13.71 -12.43 -6.63
C ARG A 107 -14.87 -11.49 -6.33
N SER A 108 -15.94 -11.63 -7.09
CA SER A 108 -17.10 -10.77 -6.91
C SER A 108 -18.38 -11.57 -6.77
N ILE A 109 -19.15 -11.24 -5.74
CA ILE A 109 -20.54 -11.68 -5.60
C ILE A 109 -21.54 -10.53 -5.78
N SER A 110 -21.07 -9.29 -5.94
CA SER A 110 -21.90 -8.10 -6.09
C SER A 110 -21.23 -7.09 -7.03
N LEU A 111 -22.03 -6.29 -7.74
CA LEU A 111 -21.48 -5.08 -8.36
C LEU A 111 -20.95 -4.15 -7.25
N THR A 112 -19.80 -3.55 -7.49
CA THR A 112 -19.11 -2.65 -6.57
C THR A 112 -19.20 -1.21 -7.06
N ASP A 113 -19.26 -0.25 -6.15
CA ASP A 113 -19.27 1.18 -6.50
C ASP A 113 -17.89 1.64 -7.03
N VAL A 114 -16.83 0.97 -6.56
CA VAL A 114 -15.47 1.13 -7.04
C VAL A 114 -15.12 -0.03 -7.98
N PRO A 115 -14.88 0.20 -9.28
CA PRO A 115 -14.48 -0.86 -10.21
C PRO A 115 -13.17 -1.54 -9.78
N PHE A 116 -13.04 -2.85 -10.03
CA PHE A 116 -11.87 -3.64 -9.62
C PHE A 116 -10.54 -3.01 -10.07
N GLU A 117 -10.50 -2.46 -11.29
CA GLU A 117 -9.30 -1.83 -11.84
C GLU A 117 -8.89 -0.60 -11.03
N ARG A 118 -9.86 0.13 -10.45
CA ARG A 118 -9.60 1.28 -9.58
C ARG A 118 -9.05 0.80 -8.24
N SER A 119 -9.68 -0.19 -7.60
CA SER A 119 -9.19 -0.75 -6.34
C SER A 119 -7.77 -1.32 -6.46
N LEU A 120 -7.47 -2.04 -7.54
CA LEU A 120 -6.13 -2.54 -7.83
C LEU A 120 -5.14 -1.39 -8.00
N ARG A 121 -5.48 -0.38 -8.82
CA ARG A 121 -4.61 0.77 -9.09
C ARG A 121 -4.33 1.57 -7.82
N ASP A 122 -5.33 1.75 -6.96
CA ASP A 122 -5.18 2.48 -5.72
C ASP A 122 -4.32 1.70 -4.71
N ALA A 123 -4.47 0.38 -4.62
CA ALA A 123 -3.54 -0.46 -3.88
C ALA A 123 -2.11 -0.36 -4.44
N GLU A 124 -1.92 -0.50 -5.75
CA GLU A 124 -0.60 -0.34 -6.38
C GLU A 124 -0.01 1.06 -6.13
N THR A 125 -0.84 2.10 -6.08
CA THR A 125 -0.41 3.47 -5.77
C THR A 125 0.14 3.58 -4.34
N VAL A 126 -0.45 2.87 -3.38
CA VAL A 126 0.02 2.87 -1.99
C VAL A 126 1.31 2.06 -1.86
N PHE A 127 1.28 0.80 -2.27
CA PHE A 127 2.39 -0.15 -2.08
C PHE A 127 3.56 0.11 -3.04
N GLY A 128 3.32 0.70 -4.20
CA GLY A 128 4.36 1.05 -5.16
C GLY A 128 5.34 2.10 -4.64
N GLN A 129 4.91 2.93 -3.68
CA GLN A 129 5.81 3.82 -2.93
C GLN A 129 6.94 3.05 -2.23
N TYR A 130 6.75 1.75 -1.95
CA TYR A 130 7.70 0.87 -1.26
C TYR A 130 8.35 -0.14 -2.20
N ALA A 131 8.25 0.09 -3.52
CA ALA A 131 8.69 -0.80 -4.59
C ALA A 131 8.02 -2.19 -4.54
N ILE A 132 6.76 -2.25 -4.13
CA ILE A 132 5.93 -3.45 -4.12
C ILE A 132 4.84 -3.30 -5.18
N LYS A 133 4.87 -4.14 -6.21
CA LYS A 133 3.87 -4.16 -7.27
C LYS A 133 2.63 -4.93 -6.82
N PHE A 134 1.45 -4.36 -6.99
CA PHE A 134 0.21 -5.13 -6.93
C PHE A 134 -0.13 -5.58 -8.35
N GLU A 135 0.02 -6.86 -8.62
CA GLU A 135 -0.10 -7.45 -9.94
C GLU A 135 -1.43 -8.18 -10.07
N TYR A 136 -2.24 -7.79 -11.05
CA TYR A 136 -3.46 -8.52 -11.39
C TYR A 136 -3.12 -9.94 -11.86
N ALA A 137 -3.72 -10.94 -11.22
CA ALA A 137 -3.62 -12.34 -11.65
C ALA A 137 -4.86 -12.76 -12.45
N ASN A 138 -6.04 -12.72 -11.82
CA ASN A 138 -7.33 -12.93 -12.50
C ASN A 138 -8.48 -12.28 -11.72
N GLY A 139 -9.66 -12.25 -12.34
CA GLY A 139 -10.90 -11.72 -11.79
C GLY A 139 -12.05 -12.63 -12.19
N GLU A 140 -12.96 -12.91 -11.26
CA GLU A 140 -14.07 -13.83 -11.46
C GLU A 140 -15.33 -13.30 -10.79
N SER A 141 -16.44 -13.27 -11.53
CA SER A 141 -17.78 -13.16 -10.95
C SER A 141 -18.20 -14.56 -10.53
N LEU A 142 -18.52 -14.75 -9.25
CA LEU A 142 -18.76 -16.07 -8.67
C LEU A 142 -20.11 -16.69 -9.06
N MET A 143 -20.96 -15.96 -9.78
CA MET A 143 -22.23 -16.45 -10.35
C MET A 143 -23.04 -17.26 -9.33
N LEU A 144 -23.33 -16.65 -8.18
CA LEU A 144 -24.00 -17.31 -7.06
C LEU A 144 -25.33 -17.96 -7.47
N THR A 145 -25.60 -19.14 -6.92
CA THR A 145 -26.95 -19.72 -6.91
C THR A 145 -27.90 -18.87 -6.07
N PRO A 146 -29.23 -18.99 -6.23
CA PRO A 146 -30.18 -18.22 -5.41
C PRO A 146 -30.01 -18.42 -3.89
N ASP A 147 -29.68 -19.64 -3.47
CA ASP A 147 -29.44 -19.96 -2.06
C ASP A 147 -28.16 -19.29 -1.54
N GLU A 148 -27.09 -19.29 -2.33
CA GLU A 148 -25.84 -18.59 -2.00
C GLU A 148 -26.02 -17.07 -2.00
N GLU A 149 -26.78 -16.52 -2.93
CA GLU A 149 -27.11 -15.09 -2.97
C GLU A 149 -27.89 -14.70 -1.72
N SER A 150 -28.87 -15.50 -1.29
CA SER A 150 -29.58 -15.26 -0.04
C SER A 150 -28.66 -15.32 1.17
N ARG A 151 -27.68 -16.23 1.18
CA ARG A 151 -26.72 -16.40 2.28
C ARG A 151 -25.74 -15.23 2.36
N PHE A 152 -25.07 -14.88 1.26
CA PHE A 152 -24.03 -13.85 1.23
C PHE A 152 -24.55 -12.43 0.95
N ASN A 153 -25.87 -12.22 0.96
CA ASN A 153 -26.48 -10.90 0.80
C ASN A 153 -26.03 -9.90 1.87
N VAL A 154 -25.74 -10.41 3.08
CA VAL A 154 -25.18 -9.66 4.20
C VAL A 154 -24.14 -10.54 4.87
N VAL A 155 -22.88 -10.12 4.83
CA VAL A 155 -21.83 -10.85 5.54
C VAL A 155 -21.88 -10.49 7.02
N ASP A 156 -22.23 -11.46 7.87
CA ASP A 156 -22.53 -11.26 9.28
C ASP A 156 -21.66 -12.09 10.24
N GLY A 157 -20.74 -12.90 9.71
CA GLY A 157 -19.74 -13.59 10.51
C GLY A 157 -18.83 -12.66 11.31
N GLU A 158 -18.17 -13.21 12.34
CA GLU A 158 -17.14 -12.48 13.08
C GLU A 158 -15.86 -12.34 12.24
N CYS A 159 -15.35 -11.10 12.12
CA CYS A 159 -14.05 -10.84 11.49
C CYS A 159 -12.90 -11.18 12.47
N ASN A 160 -12.62 -12.46 12.63
CA ASN A 160 -11.47 -12.96 13.38
C ASN A 160 -10.22 -13.09 12.48
N TRP A 161 -9.03 -13.01 13.08
CA TRP A 161 -7.76 -13.11 12.35
C TRP A 161 -7.58 -14.44 11.61
N VAL A 162 -8.14 -15.52 12.15
CA VAL A 162 -8.11 -16.86 11.56
C VAL A 162 -9.55 -17.32 11.39
N LEU A 163 -9.94 -17.60 10.14
CA LEU A 163 -11.29 -18.00 9.75
C LEU A 163 -11.22 -19.40 9.13
N ASP A 164 -11.26 -20.45 9.96
CA ASP A 164 -11.23 -21.85 9.52
C ASP A 164 -12.63 -22.48 9.38
N SER A 165 -13.67 -21.71 9.70
CA SER A 165 -15.08 -22.09 9.66
C SER A 165 -15.97 -20.86 9.46
N GLY A 166 -17.27 -21.08 9.24
CA GLY A 166 -18.26 -20.02 9.08
C GLY A 166 -18.24 -19.31 7.73
N GLU A 167 -19.04 -18.25 7.64
CA GLU A 167 -19.41 -17.59 6.39
C GLU A 167 -18.19 -17.10 5.57
N TYR A 168 -17.21 -16.46 6.22
CA TYR A 168 -16.00 -16.00 5.53
C TYR A 168 -15.17 -17.15 4.96
N ASN A 169 -15.02 -18.26 5.71
CA ASN A 169 -14.27 -19.41 5.22
C ASN A 169 -14.96 -20.06 4.02
N GLU A 170 -16.30 -20.14 4.05
CA GLU A 170 -17.09 -20.60 2.89
C GLU A 170 -16.90 -19.66 1.70
N LEU A 171 -17.11 -18.35 1.88
CA LEU A 171 -16.92 -17.34 0.83
C LEU A 171 -15.52 -17.42 0.24
N HIS A 172 -14.48 -17.48 1.08
CA HIS A 172 -13.09 -17.53 0.63
C HIS A 172 -12.74 -18.82 -0.10
N SER A 173 -13.54 -19.88 0.03
CA SER A 173 -13.35 -21.15 -0.68
C SER A 173 -13.95 -21.14 -2.11
N MET A 174 -14.70 -20.11 -2.47
CA MET A 174 -15.43 -20.05 -3.73
C MET A 174 -14.57 -19.63 -4.93
N GLY A 175 -14.99 -20.08 -6.12
CA GLY A 175 -14.37 -19.74 -7.39
C GLY A 175 -13.12 -20.55 -7.71
N SER A 176 -12.39 -20.09 -8.72
CA SER A 176 -11.17 -20.75 -9.18
C SER A 176 -10.06 -20.73 -8.12
N PHE A 177 -9.28 -21.82 -8.08
CA PHE A 177 -8.17 -22.01 -7.16
C PHE A 177 -7.19 -20.82 -7.14
N VAL A 178 -6.81 -20.39 -5.93
CA VAL A 178 -5.80 -19.36 -5.68
C VAL A 178 -4.64 -19.96 -4.88
N PRO A 179 -3.39 -19.86 -5.37
CA PRO A 179 -2.23 -20.35 -4.63
C PRO A 179 -2.05 -19.67 -3.28
N ALA A 180 -1.55 -20.39 -2.26
CA ALA A 180 -1.34 -19.89 -0.90
C ALA A 180 -0.31 -18.74 -0.76
N ASN A 181 0.43 -18.42 -1.83
CA ASN A 181 1.33 -17.27 -1.92
C ASN A 181 0.76 -16.12 -2.78
N ASN A 182 -0.54 -16.13 -3.04
CA ASN A 182 -1.26 -15.07 -3.74
C ASN A 182 -2.35 -14.53 -2.80
N LEU A 183 -2.83 -13.32 -3.06
CA LEU A 183 -3.88 -12.66 -2.30
C LEU A 183 -5.21 -12.76 -3.07
N SER A 184 -6.28 -13.21 -2.42
CA SER A 184 -7.63 -13.09 -2.97
C SER A 184 -8.42 -11.96 -2.32
N VAL A 185 -9.03 -11.10 -3.11
CA VAL A 185 -9.91 -10.02 -2.64
C VAL A 185 -11.34 -10.34 -3.07
N TYR A 186 -12.21 -10.54 -2.08
CA TYR A 186 -13.63 -10.81 -2.26
C TYR A 186 -14.44 -9.54 -2.09
N PHE A 187 -15.25 -9.21 -3.09
CA PHE A 187 -16.16 -8.09 -3.04
C PHE A 187 -17.57 -8.56 -2.74
N VAL A 188 -18.12 -8.05 -1.64
CA VAL A 188 -19.43 -8.42 -1.11
C VAL A 188 -20.35 -7.21 -1.10
N ARG A 189 -21.67 -7.45 -1.01
CA ARG A 189 -22.64 -6.35 -1.05
C ARG A 189 -22.49 -5.43 0.16
N ARG A 190 -22.50 -5.99 1.37
CA ARG A 190 -22.36 -5.26 2.64
C ARG A 190 -22.05 -6.21 3.78
N PHE A 191 -21.53 -5.67 4.87
CA PHE A 191 -21.44 -6.35 6.16
C PHE A 191 -22.69 -6.07 7.01
N SER A 192 -22.91 -6.87 8.05
CA SER A 192 -23.96 -6.64 9.04
C SER A 192 -23.67 -5.42 9.92
N ASP A 193 -22.39 -5.22 10.29
CA ASP A 193 -21.91 -3.98 10.90
C ASP A 193 -21.74 -2.91 9.82
N ASN A 194 -22.57 -1.87 9.89
CA ASN A 194 -22.54 -0.76 8.93
C ASN A 194 -21.28 0.11 9.04
N ASN A 195 -20.44 -0.08 10.07
CA ASN A 195 -19.16 0.61 10.22
C ASN A 195 -17.98 -0.21 9.68
N LEU A 196 -18.19 -1.48 9.35
CA LEU A 196 -17.19 -2.36 8.77
C LEU A 196 -17.25 -2.26 7.25
N LEU A 197 -16.15 -1.86 6.61
CA LEU A 197 -16.04 -1.78 5.14
C LEU A 197 -15.12 -2.86 4.57
N GLY A 198 -14.46 -3.62 5.42
CA GLY A 198 -13.59 -4.71 5.02
C GLY A 198 -13.18 -5.61 6.19
N CYS A 199 -12.63 -6.76 5.85
CA CYS A 199 -12.09 -7.73 6.79
C CYS A 199 -10.89 -8.45 6.17
N GLY A 200 -9.73 -8.38 6.83
CA GLY A 200 -8.50 -9.09 6.45
C GLY A 200 -8.30 -10.45 7.11
N GLY A 201 -9.27 -10.93 7.88
CA GLY A 201 -9.27 -12.27 8.48
C GLY A 201 -9.39 -13.37 7.41
N HIS A 202 -8.66 -14.47 7.56
CA HIS A 202 -8.66 -15.55 6.57
C HIS A 202 -8.19 -16.90 7.14
N ALA A 203 -8.48 -17.99 6.42
CA ALA A 203 -8.04 -19.33 6.80
C ALA A 203 -6.51 -19.49 6.66
N PRO A 204 -5.86 -20.38 7.43
CA PRO A 204 -4.46 -20.73 7.22
C PRO A 204 -4.24 -21.20 5.77
N ASN A 205 -3.18 -20.71 5.13
CA ASN A 205 -2.83 -21.01 3.73
C ASN A 205 -3.84 -20.53 2.67
N ARG A 206 -4.77 -19.64 3.02
CA ARG A 206 -5.68 -19.01 2.07
C ARG A 206 -5.70 -17.49 2.27
N PRO A 207 -4.65 -16.77 1.86
CA PRO A 207 -4.56 -15.34 2.10
C PRO A 207 -5.68 -14.59 1.38
N ALA A 208 -6.62 -14.05 2.15
CA ALA A 208 -7.82 -13.46 1.61
C ALA A 208 -8.27 -12.25 2.42
N CYS A 209 -8.92 -11.32 1.75
CA CYS A 209 -9.69 -10.30 2.43
C CYS A 209 -11.04 -10.09 1.73
N THR A 210 -11.99 -9.54 2.49
CA THR A 210 -13.33 -9.21 2.03
C THR A 210 -13.51 -7.70 2.08
N VAL A 211 -14.13 -7.10 1.07
CA VAL A 211 -14.34 -5.66 0.92
C VAL A 211 -15.79 -5.39 0.51
N ALA A 212 -16.45 -4.44 1.15
CA ALA A 212 -17.83 -4.08 0.84
C ALA A 212 -17.95 -3.35 -0.50
N ALA A 213 -19.13 -3.40 -1.13
CA ALA A 213 -19.39 -2.75 -2.41
C ALA A 213 -19.24 -1.22 -2.35
N ASN A 214 -19.59 -0.62 -1.20
CA ASN A 214 -19.48 0.81 -0.91
C ASN A 214 -18.12 1.20 -0.29
N ALA A 215 -17.13 0.32 -0.33
CA ALA A 215 -15.81 0.58 0.22
C ALA A 215 -15.14 1.79 -0.44
N SER A 216 -14.38 2.52 0.37
CA SER A 216 -13.62 3.69 -0.04
C SER A 216 -12.48 3.34 -0.98
N ARG A 217 -11.88 4.38 -1.54
CA ARG A 217 -10.70 4.30 -2.41
C ARG A 217 -9.55 3.46 -1.84
N TRP A 218 -9.35 3.48 -0.53
CA TRP A 218 -8.17 2.89 0.12
C TRP A 218 -8.44 1.59 0.86
N ASP A 219 -9.70 1.19 0.97
CA ASP A 219 -10.11 0.07 1.83
C ASP A 219 -9.55 -1.26 1.31
N THR A 220 -9.55 -1.49 0.00
CA THR A 220 -8.89 -2.69 -0.57
C THR A 220 -7.41 -2.74 -0.21
N ALA A 221 -6.71 -1.60 -0.20
CA ALA A 221 -5.31 -1.54 0.19
C ALA A 221 -5.12 -1.81 1.70
N HIS A 222 -6.02 -1.27 2.53
CA HIS A 222 -6.05 -1.49 3.98
C HIS A 222 -6.24 -2.98 4.30
N GLU A 223 -7.23 -3.62 3.71
CA GLU A 223 -7.50 -5.03 3.96
C GLU A 223 -6.41 -5.95 3.39
N ALA A 224 -5.87 -5.62 2.22
CA ALA A 224 -4.70 -6.30 1.70
C ALA A 224 -3.51 -6.19 2.67
N ALA A 225 -3.30 -5.03 3.30
CA ALA A 225 -2.25 -4.85 4.30
C ALA A 225 -2.50 -5.69 5.56
N HIS A 226 -3.75 -5.87 6.03
CA HIS A 226 -4.04 -6.84 7.10
C HIS A 226 -3.54 -8.25 6.76
N VAL A 227 -3.82 -8.73 5.54
CA VAL A 227 -3.35 -10.05 5.08
C VAL A 227 -1.83 -10.12 5.04
N LEU A 228 -1.18 -9.10 4.49
CA LEU A 228 0.28 -9.05 4.35
C LEU A 228 1.00 -8.89 5.69
N LEU A 229 0.41 -8.18 6.64
CA LEU A 229 0.96 -8.02 7.99
C LEU A 229 0.81 -9.29 8.82
N THR A 230 -0.19 -10.13 8.51
CA THR A 230 -0.55 -11.35 9.25
C THR A 230 -1.00 -11.06 10.69
N SER A 231 -1.65 -12.03 11.32
CA SER A 231 -2.08 -11.94 12.72
C SER A 231 -0.93 -11.78 13.73
N SER A 232 0.31 -12.07 13.33
CA SER A 232 1.48 -11.98 14.19
C SER A 232 2.04 -10.56 14.34
N PHE A 233 1.52 -9.57 13.62
CA PHE A 233 2.04 -8.20 13.64
C PHE A 233 1.26 -7.33 14.61
N SER A 234 1.97 -6.73 15.58
CA SER A 234 1.36 -5.86 16.59
C SER A 234 2.22 -4.62 16.90
N PRO A 235 1.59 -3.44 17.06
CA PRO A 235 0.18 -3.17 16.78
C PRO A 235 -0.09 -3.17 15.27
N VAL A 236 -1.25 -3.69 14.85
CA VAL A 236 -1.66 -3.67 13.43
C VAL A 236 -2.08 -2.28 13.00
N HIS A 237 -2.86 -1.60 13.86
CA HIS A 237 -3.36 -0.26 13.62
C HIS A 237 -2.49 0.81 14.30
N VAL A 238 -2.35 1.95 13.63
CA VAL A 238 -1.58 3.11 14.12
C VAL A 238 -2.47 4.35 14.05
N ASN A 239 -2.50 5.14 15.13
CA ASN A 239 -3.33 6.36 15.22
C ASN A 239 -2.78 7.56 14.43
N ASP A 240 -1.87 7.35 13.48
CA ASP A 240 -1.43 8.38 12.53
C ASP A 240 -2.44 8.38 11.37
N THR A 241 -3.16 9.49 11.18
CA THR A 241 -4.20 9.64 10.15
C THR A 241 -3.66 9.61 8.72
N ARG A 242 -2.34 9.57 8.54
CA ARG A 242 -1.70 9.33 7.24
C ARG A 242 -1.42 7.86 6.99
N ASN A 243 -1.41 7.03 8.04
CA ASN A 243 -1.07 5.61 7.94
C ASN A 243 -2.22 4.81 7.34
N LEU A 244 -1.94 3.96 6.35
CA LEU A 244 -2.93 3.10 5.72
C LEU A 244 -3.69 2.26 6.75
N MET A 245 -2.98 1.76 7.77
CA MET A 245 -3.56 0.99 8.87
C MET A 245 -4.08 1.88 10.00
N HIS A 246 -4.68 3.02 9.68
CA HIS A 246 -5.46 3.78 10.67
C HIS A 246 -6.74 3.01 11.03
N PRO A 247 -7.17 2.94 12.30
CA PRO A 247 -8.33 2.15 12.70
C PRO A 247 -9.67 2.63 12.11
N THR A 248 -9.72 3.85 11.55
CA THR A 248 -10.89 4.36 10.83
C THR A 248 -10.50 4.79 9.41
N ALA A 249 -11.13 4.18 8.40
CA ALA A 249 -10.74 4.30 7.00
C ALA A 249 -11.07 5.66 6.34
N SER A 250 -11.87 6.51 6.98
CA SER A 250 -12.60 7.61 6.34
C SER A 250 -11.85 8.95 6.16
N THR A 251 -10.52 9.04 6.38
CA THR A 251 -9.85 10.35 6.51
C THR A 251 -8.64 10.61 5.61
N PHE A 252 -8.33 9.74 4.64
CA PHE A 252 -7.14 9.95 3.80
C PHE A 252 -7.37 10.97 2.69
N ALA A 253 -7.05 12.24 2.95
CA ALA A 253 -7.04 13.31 1.94
C ALA A 253 -5.93 13.14 0.88
N THR A 254 -4.93 12.27 1.14
CA THR A 254 -3.80 12.00 0.25
C THR A 254 -3.49 10.51 0.22
N ILE A 255 -2.59 10.06 -0.67
CA ILE A 255 -2.14 8.66 -0.72
C ILE A 255 -1.56 8.28 0.66
N PRO A 256 -2.12 7.27 1.34
CA PRO A 256 -1.66 6.87 2.67
C PRO A 256 -0.24 6.27 2.63
N ILE A 257 0.38 6.23 3.81
CA ILE A 257 1.73 5.72 4.04
C ILE A 257 1.72 4.49 4.96
N LEU A 258 2.82 3.77 5.00
CA LEU A 258 3.11 2.69 5.94
C LEU A 258 4.40 3.02 6.69
N THR A 259 4.51 2.54 7.93
CA THR A 259 5.75 2.59 8.71
C THR A 259 6.76 1.58 8.21
N ASP A 260 8.04 1.79 8.52
CA ASP A 260 9.12 0.86 8.19
C ASP A 260 8.87 -0.53 8.80
N ARG A 261 8.30 -0.61 10.02
CA ARG A 261 7.92 -1.89 10.65
C ARG A 261 6.86 -2.63 9.82
N GLN A 262 5.85 -1.93 9.35
CA GLN A 262 4.80 -2.51 8.49
C GLN A 262 5.39 -2.97 7.16
N VAL A 263 6.17 -2.13 6.49
CA VAL A 263 6.79 -2.45 5.19
C VAL A 263 7.72 -3.65 5.31
N ASN A 264 8.55 -3.70 6.35
CA ASN A 264 9.45 -4.82 6.61
C ASN A 264 8.68 -6.12 6.87
N LYS A 265 7.58 -6.08 7.63
CA LYS A 265 6.73 -7.26 7.83
C LYS A 265 6.04 -7.68 6.53
N ILE A 266 5.50 -6.74 5.75
CA ILE A 266 4.85 -7.00 4.46
C ILE A 266 5.80 -7.70 3.50
N ARG A 267 7.07 -7.27 3.41
CA ARG A 267 8.10 -7.91 2.57
C ARG A 267 8.44 -9.35 3.00
N GLN A 268 8.11 -9.73 4.24
CA GLN A 268 8.26 -11.10 4.75
C GLN A 268 7.00 -11.95 4.57
N SER A 269 5.89 -11.36 4.08
CA SER A 269 4.67 -12.09 3.80
C SER A 269 4.90 -13.13 2.71
N VAL A 270 4.27 -14.30 2.84
CA VAL A 270 4.28 -15.33 1.80
C VAL A 270 3.66 -14.83 0.48
N CYS A 271 2.82 -13.79 0.52
CA CYS A 271 2.23 -13.19 -0.67
C CYS A 271 3.10 -12.11 -1.31
N CYS A 272 4.15 -11.63 -0.64
CA CYS A 272 5.04 -10.57 -1.14
C CYS A 272 6.35 -11.17 -1.64
N ILE A 273 6.41 -11.46 -2.94
CA ILE A 273 7.50 -12.19 -3.56
C ILE A 273 8.54 -11.22 -4.13
N ALA A 274 9.82 -11.41 -3.80
CA ALA A 274 10.92 -10.64 -4.39
C ALA A 274 11.00 -10.84 -5.92
N MET A 275 11.41 -9.79 -6.65
CA MET A 275 11.54 -9.76 -8.11
C MET A 275 12.99 -9.60 -8.56
#